data_AF-A0A2E7TPV7-F1
#
_entry.id   AF-A0A2E7TPV7-F1
#
_cell.length_a   1.000
_cell.length_b   1.000
_cell.length_c   1.000
_cell.angle_alpha   90.00
_cell.angle_beta   90.00
_cell.angle_gamma   90.00
#
_symmetry.space_group_name_H-M   'P 1'
#
loop_
_entity.id
_entity.type
_entity.pdbx_description
1 polymer ?
#
loop_
_entity_poly.entity_id
_entity_poly.type
_entity_poly.pdbx_seq_one_letter_code
_entity_poly.pdbx_strand_id
1 'polypeptide(L)'
;MLNHIPKLPKTGIAHVFIKHTSAGITINEAADPTVLQDFDVSFDKLIPENQPHYIHTLEGSDDMPAHIKSSLVGSSLSIPITNHKLNLGTWQGIYLCEFRNSGGFRDIVVTIY
;
A
#
# COMPACT_ATOMS: atom_id res chain seq x y z
N MET A 1 10.96 8.44 5.48
CA MET A 1 10.72 8.05 4.08
C MET A 1 10.45 9.24 3.13
N LEU A 2 10.05 10.44 3.61
CA LEU A 2 9.73 11.59 2.73
C LEU A 2 10.86 12.62 2.51
N ASN A 3 12.08 12.37 3.01
CA ASN A 3 13.16 13.39 3.06
C ASN A 3 13.81 13.72 1.70
N HIS A 4 13.35 13.11 0.60
CA HIS A 4 13.93 13.30 -0.75
C HIS A 4 12.90 13.73 -1.80
N ILE A 5 11.68 14.13 -1.40
CA ILE A 5 10.71 14.64 -2.37
C ILE A 5 11.09 16.09 -2.71
N PRO A 6 11.39 16.41 -3.99
CA PRO A 6 11.65 17.78 -4.40
C PRO A 6 10.40 18.64 -4.18
N LYS A 7 10.57 19.97 -4.17
CA LYS A 7 9.44 20.89 -4.02
C LYS A 7 8.34 20.55 -5.03
N LEU A 8 7.14 20.22 -4.53
CA LEU A 8 6.00 19.88 -5.36
C LEU A 8 5.56 21.08 -6.23
N PRO A 9 5.01 20.86 -7.44
CA PRO A 9 4.45 21.92 -8.28
C PRO A 9 3.26 22.60 -7.60
N LYS A 10 2.85 23.77 -8.10
CA LYS A 10 1.68 24.48 -7.55
C LYS A 10 0.38 23.69 -7.78
N THR A 11 0.26 23.05 -8.93
CA THR A 11 -0.84 22.17 -9.34
C THR A 11 -0.25 21.01 -10.12
N GLY A 12 -0.74 19.79 -9.92
CA GLY A 12 -0.26 18.60 -10.63
C GLY A 12 -0.85 17.32 -10.05
N ILE A 13 -0.26 16.17 -10.40
CA ILE A 13 -0.58 14.87 -9.84
C ILE A 13 0.70 14.19 -9.36
N ALA A 14 0.68 13.65 -8.14
CA ALA A 14 1.67 12.70 -7.67
C ALA A 14 1.15 11.29 -7.89
N HIS A 15 1.80 10.56 -8.80
CA HIS A 15 1.55 9.14 -8.98
C HIS A 15 2.56 8.34 -8.15
N VAL A 16 2.07 7.49 -7.25
CA VAL A 16 2.86 6.61 -6.39
C VAL A 16 2.64 5.19 -6.87
N PHE A 17 3.72 4.44 -7.15
CA PHE A 17 3.68 3.08 -7.65
C PHE A 17 4.62 2.18 -6.86
N ILE A 18 4.14 1.04 -6.36
CA ILE A 18 4.99 0.04 -5.69
C ILE A 18 5.43 -1.02 -6.70
N LYS A 19 6.73 -1.31 -6.75
CA LYS A 19 7.32 -2.32 -7.64
C LYS A 19 7.32 -3.73 -7.03
N HIS A 20 6.22 -4.12 -6.40
CA HIS A 20 6.10 -5.37 -5.65
C HIS A 20 4.72 -5.98 -5.87
N THR A 21 4.65 -7.31 -5.90
CA THR A 21 3.42 -8.09 -6.18
C THR A 21 2.78 -8.68 -4.93
N SER A 22 3.45 -8.61 -3.78
CA SER A 22 2.97 -9.12 -2.48
C SER A 22 2.79 -8.01 -1.44
N ALA A 23 2.86 -6.76 -1.87
CA ALA A 23 2.57 -5.57 -1.07
C ALA A 23 1.76 -4.58 -1.91
N GLY A 24 0.92 -3.78 -1.27
CA GLY A 24 0.04 -2.81 -1.92
C GLY A 24 0.19 -1.40 -1.35
N ILE A 25 -0.41 -0.41 -2.01
CA ILE A 25 -0.51 0.95 -1.50
C ILE A 25 -1.94 1.47 -1.58
N THR A 26 -2.42 2.09 -0.51
CA THR A 26 -3.79 2.62 -0.41
C THR A 26 -3.86 3.93 0.37
N ILE A 27 -5.03 4.56 0.37
CA ILE A 27 -5.33 5.75 1.17
C ILE A 27 -6.44 5.41 2.16
N ASN A 28 -6.21 5.68 3.44
CA ASN A 28 -7.21 5.50 4.49
C ASN A 28 -7.01 6.50 5.64
N GLU A 29 -7.84 6.41 6.69
CA GLU A 29 -7.72 7.20 7.90
C GLU A 29 -6.41 6.92 8.63
N ALA A 30 -5.60 7.97 8.83
CA ALA A 30 -4.29 7.95 9.50
C ALA A 30 -4.24 8.75 10.80
N ALA A 31 -5.39 8.99 11.43
CA ALA A 31 -5.48 9.65 12.73
C ALA A 31 -5.49 8.67 13.91
N ASP A 32 -6.13 7.51 13.73
CA ASP A 32 -6.25 6.49 14.75
C ASP A 32 -5.44 5.24 14.35
N PRO A 33 -4.42 4.83 15.13
CA PRO A 33 -3.64 3.63 14.82
C PRO A 33 -4.45 2.33 14.87
N THR A 34 -5.64 2.31 15.50
CA THR A 34 -6.51 1.13 15.52
C THR A 34 -7.04 0.78 14.12
N VAL A 35 -7.16 1.75 13.21
CA VAL A 35 -7.55 1.51 11.81
C VAL A 35 -6.56 0.57 11.11
N LEU A 36 -5.26 0.72 11.40
CA LEU A 36 -4.22 -0.19 10.86
C LEU A 36 -4.37 -1.60 11.40
N GLN A 37 -4.66 -1.75 12.70
CA GLN A 37 -4.85 -3.05 13.35
C GLN A 37 -6.08 -3.77 12.81
N ASP A 38 -7.20 -3.06 12.66
CA ASP A 38 -8.43 -3.63 12.11
C ASP A 38 -8.27 -4.03 10.64
N PHE A 39 -7.51 -3.25 9.86
CA PHE A 39 -7.17 -3.60 8.48
C PHE A 39 -6.37 -4.91 8.40
N ASP A 40 -5.31 -5.02 9.20
CA ASP A 40 -4.43 -6.18 9.23
C ASP A 40 -5.22 -7.46 9.58
N VAL A 41 -5.97 -7.43 10.69
CA VAL A 41 -6.82 -8.54 11.13
C VAL A 41 -7.91 -8.86 10.09
N SER A 42 -8.49 -7.86 9.43
CA SER A 42 -9.53 -8.08 8.43
C SER A 42 -8.98 -8.73 7.16
N PHE A 43 -7.80 -8.35 6.70
CA PHE A 43 -7.16 -8.99 5.55
C PHE A 43 -6.86 -10.46 5.82
N ASP A 44 -6.37 -10.80 7.01
CA ASP A 44 -6.10 -12.19 7.39
C ASP A 44 -7.36 -13.05 7.49
N LYS A 45 -8.48 -12.46 7.94
CA LYS A 45 -9.77 -13.15 7.94
C LYS A 45 -10.34 -13.36 6.55
N LEU A 46 -10.21 -12.36 5.67
CA LEU A 46 -10.75 -12.41 4.32
C LEU A 46 -9.95 -13.34 3.42
N ILE A 47 -8.62 -13.25 3.49
CA ILE A 47 -7.67 -13.98 2.67
C ILE A 47 -6.70 -14.73 3.61
N PRO A 48 -7.17 -15.82 4.24
CA PRO A 48 -6.38 -16.57 5.21
C PRO A 48 -5.24 -17.35 4.56
N GLU A 49 -4.17 -17.59 5.32
CA GLU A 49 -3.09 -18.49 4.92
C GLU A 49 -3.53 -19.96 4.88
N ASN A 50 -2.68 -20.82 4.31
CA ASN A 50 -2.81 -22.29 4.37
C ASN A 50 -4.13 -22.86 3.82
N GLN A 51 -4.74 -22.18 2.85
CA GLN A 51 -5.96 -22.68 2.25
C GLN A 51 -5.67 -23.85 1.29
N PRO A 52 -6.47 -24.94 1.33
CA PRO A 52 -6.21 -26.15 0.55
C PRO A 52 -6.32 -25.95 -0.97
N HIS A 53 -6.95 -24.86 -1.41
CA HIS A 53 -7.11 -24.53 -2.82
C HIS A 53 -5.95 -23.69 -3.39
N TYR A 54 -5.01 -23.23 -2.55
CA TYR A 54 -3.83 -22.53 -3.03
C TYR A 54 -2.82 -23.51 -3.64
N ILE A 55 -2.44 -23.23 -4.89
CA ILE A 55 -1.48 -24.03 -5.65
C ILE A 55 -0.08 -23.40 -5.60
N HIS A 56 0.00 -22.07 -5.47
CA HIS A 56 1.24 -21.33 -5.34
C HIS A 56 1.69 -21.31 -3.88
N THR A 57 2.55 -22.25 -3.49
CA THR A 57 2.92 -22.48 -2.07
C THR A 57 4.43 -22.60 -1.84
N LEU A 58 5.25 -22.38 -2.88
CA LEU A 58 6.69 -22.60 -2.81
C LEU A 58 7.44 -21.59 -1.95
N GLU A 59 6.91 -20.37 -1.78
CA GLU A 59 7.59 -19.29 -1.08
C GLU A 59 7.05 -19.02 0.34
N GLY A 60 6.22 -19.92 0.88
CA GLY A 60 5.63 -19.81 2.21
C GLY A 60 4.09 -19.78 2.22
N SER A 61 3.51 -19.94 3.40
CA SER A 61 2.05 -19.97 3.60
C SER A 61 1.36 -18.62 3.36
N ASP A 62 2.12 -17.54 3.51
CA ASP A 62 1.70 -16.15 3.39
C ASP A 62 1.80 -15.60 1.96
N ASP A 63 2.46 -16.34 1.07
CA ASP A 63 2.81 -15.85 -0.28
C ASP A 63 1.61 -15.65 -1.20
N MET A 64 0.86 -16.70 -1.51
CA MET A 64 -0.35 -16.59 -2.33
C MET A 64 -1.41 -15.65 -1.72
N PRO A 65 -1.70 -15.70 -0.40
CA PRO A 65 -2.53 -14.68 0.25
C PRO A 65 -2.06 -13.25 -0.01
N ALA A 66 -0.75 -12.99 0.11
CA ALA A 66 -0.17 -11.67 -0.11
C ALA A 66 -0.38 -11.17 -1.54
N HIS A 67 -0.27 -12.05 -2.54
CA HIS A 67 -0.58 -11.74 -3.93
C HIS A 67 -2.07 -11.39 -4.16
N ILE A 68 -2.98 -12.05 -3.46
CA ILE A 68 -4.42 -11.76 -3.55
C ILE A 68 -4.71 -10.42 -2.87
N LYS A 69 -4.22 -10.22 -1.64
CA LYS A 69 -4.39 -8.98 -0.86
C LYS A 69 -3.81 -7.78 -1.63
N SER A 70 -2.62 -7.90 -2.22
CA SER A 70 -2.01 -6.85 -3.03
C SER A 70 -2.82 -6.50 -4.27
N SER A 71 -3.44 -7.50 -4.92
CA SER A 71 -4.29 -7.29 -6.10
C SER A 71 -5.59 -6.56 -5.74
N LEU A 72 -6.14 -6.80 -4.54
CA LEU A 72 -7.33 -6.12 -4.04
C LEU A 72 -7.04 -4.68 -3.60
N VAL A 73 -5.90 -4.44 -2.97
CA VAL A 73 -5.47 -3.10 -2.53
C VAL A 73 -5.00 -2.24 -3.69
N GLY A 74 -4.30 -2.84 -4.65
CA GLY A 74 -3.71 -2.17 -5.79
C GLY A 74 -2.24 -1.78 -5.58
N SER A 75 -1.56 -1.60 -6.71
CA SER A 75 -0.13 -1.27 -6.76
C SER A 75 0.16 0.22 -6.90
N SER A 76 -0.87 1.08 -6.95
CA SER A 76 -0.67 2.48 -7.30
C SER A 76 -1.73 3.43 -6.77
N LEU A 77 -1.32 4.69 -6.58
CA LEU A 77 -2.17 5.81 -6.17
C LEU A 77 -1.90 7.01 -7.08
N SER A 78 -2.93 7.81 -7.33
CA SER A 78 -2.83 9.09 -8.02
C SER A 78 -3.43 10.18 -7.15
N ILE A 79 -2.58 11.07 -6.64
CA ILE A 79 -2.94 12.05 -5.60
C ILE A 79 -2.81 13.45 -6.20
N PRO A 80 -3.87 14.28 -6.18
CA PRO A 80 -3.77 15.65 -6.68
C PRO A 80 -2.77 16.46 -5.86
N ILE A 81 -2.11 17.42 -6.49
CA ILE A 81 -1.24 18.41 -5.86
C ILE A 81 -1.92 19.77 -5.98
N THR A 82 -2.06 20.47 -4.85
CA THR A 82 -2.60 21.83 -4.79
C THR A 82 -1.76 22.67 -3.84
N ASN A 83 -1.36 23.87 -4.28
CA ASN A 83 -0.54 24.80 -3.49
C ASN A 83 0.72 24.15 -2.89
N HIS A 84 1.47 23.41 -3.72
CA HIS A 84 2.71 22.74 -3.35
C HIS A 84 2.55 21.63 -2.28
N LYS A 85 1.35 21.10 -2.09
CA LYS A 85 1.06 20.01 -1.15
C LYS A 85 0.27 18.91 -1.82
N LEU A 86 0.46 17.67 -1.37
CA LEU A 86 -0.48 16.58 -1.66
C LEU A 86 -1.85 16.99 -1.12
N ASN A 87 -2.86 16.93 -1.96
CA ASN A 87 -4.23 17.37 -1.67
C ASN A 87 -5.05 16.19 -1.12
N LEU A 88 -4.64 15.73 0.06
CA LEU A 88 -5.34 14.70 0.83
C LEU A 88 -6.39 15.35 1.74
N GLY A 89 -7.47 14.63 2.03
CA GLY A 89 -8.42 15.01 3.07
C GLY A 89 -7.79 14.99 4.46
N THR A 90 -8.44 15.64 5.43
CA THR A 90 -7.93 15.80 6.82
C THR A 90 -7.46 14.50 7.46
N TRP A 91 -8.16 13.40 7.19
CA TRP A 91 -7.88 12.11 7.79
C TRP A 91 -7.11 11.18 6.86
N GLN A 92 -6.94 11.52 5.58
CA GLN A 92 -6.33 10.63 4.61
C GLN A 92 -4.81 10.58 4.76
N GLY A 93 -4.28 9.38 4.99
CA GLY A 93 -2.85 9.05 4.89
C GLY A 93 -2.61 7.95 3.85
N ILE A 94 -1.37 7.90 3.36
CA ILE A 94 -0.92 6.90 2.39
C ILE A 94 -0.32 5.72 3.15
N TYR A 95 -0.86 4.52 2.92
CA TYR A 95 -0.42 3.29 3.56
C TYR A 95 0.36 2.44 2.58
N LEU A 96 1.48 1.89 3.06
CA LEU A 96 2.10 0.70 2.48
C LEU A 96 1.56 -0.50 3.23
N CYS A 97 0.86 -1.38 2.53
CA CYS A 97 0.33 -2.62 3.08
C CYS A 97 1.32 -3.74 2.75
N GLU A 98 2.08 -4.15 3.76
CA GLU A 98 2.93 -5.33 3.70
C GLU A 98 2.09 -6.56 4.06
N PHE A 99 2.00 -7.53 3.16
CA PHE A 99 1.19 -8.73 3.38
C PHE A 99 2.03 -9.99 3.60
N ARG A 100 3.35 -9.91 3.45
CA ARG A 100 4.28 -10.97 3.83
C ARG A 100 4.71 -10.76 5.29
N ASN A 101 4.77 -11.84 6.05
CA ASN A 101 5.30 -11.84 7.41
C ASN A 101 6.79 -11.42 7.45
N SER A 102 7.50 -11.56 6.33
CA SER A 102 8.90 -11.13 6.15
C SER A 102 9.14 -10.64 4.72
N GLY A 103 8.56 -9.48 4.37
CA GLY A 103 8.58 -8.94 3.01
C GLY A 103 9.88 -8.32 2.49
N GLY A 104 10.82 -7.98 3.39
CA GLY A 104 12.07 -7.31 3.03
C GLY A 104 11.88 -5.85 2.60
N PHE A 105 12.81 -5.32 1.79
CA PHE A 105 12.75 -3.93 1.32
C PHE A 105 11.71 -3.76 0.20
N ARG A 106 10.99 -2.64 0.26
CA ARG A 106 10.01 -2.24 -0.77
C ARG A 106 10.49 -1.01 -1.54
N ASP A 107 10.32 -1.09 -2.85
CA ASP A 107 10.66 -0.05 -3.81
C ASP A 107 9.39 0.66 -4.24
N ILE A 108 9.38 1.98 -4.06
CA ILE A 108 8.29 2.86 -4.48
C ILE A 108 8.85 3.88 -5.46
N VAL A 109 8.15 4.06 -6.57
CA VAL A 109 8.40 5.13 -7.54
C VAL A 109 7.36 6.21 -7.32
N VAL A 110 7.81 7.45 -7.23
CA VAL A 110 6.93 8.63 -7.21
C VAL A 110 7.21 9.46 -8.46
N THR A 111 6.20 9.61 -9.30
CA THR A 111 6.25 10.43 -10.51
C THR A 111 5.36 11.64 -10.32
N ILE A 112 5.88 12.83 -10.63
CA ILE A 112 5.14 14.10 -10.55
C ILE A 112 5.01 14.67 -11.96
N TYR A 113 3.80 15.02 -12.37
CA TYR A 113 3.52 15.70 -13.63
C TYR A 113 2.38 16.72 -13.51
#